data_AF-A0A5C7VEJ9-F1
#
_entry.id   AF-A0A5C7VEJ9-F1
#
_cell.length_a   1.000
_cell.length_b   1.000
_cell.length_c   1.000
_cell.angle_alpha   90.00
_cell.angle_beta   90.00
_cell.angle_gamma   90.00
#
_symmetry.space_group_name_H-M   'P 1'
#
loop_
_entity.id
_entity.type
_entity.pdbx_description
1 polymer ?
#
loop_
_entity_poly.entity_id
_entity_poly.type
_entity_poly.pdbx_seq_one_letter_code
_entity_poly.pdbx_strand_id
1 'polypeptide(L)'
;MLRRRHLILFGAVTMVALAYLTDPGHGAETSVMLMSVAIGLVAVLFAHWGRKWLHDYPEADMRKLFAMAGRSPVGAGLALVALAIVSSALLGLFGRNAHAAAIPAQAEALLPVLHREIKAAWPAHPWPAYYGGLIEHETGPCPGRQCWRPTARLKSAREEGAGLAQITRTWDADGKPRFDVLAELRDAFPAALGELSWLTIYERPELQMRAMVIKSRTDWRWMRSWARIEFMDLAWNAGRGRVSQDRRACGLKPGCDPAQWFGHVETTCTASRVALYGRRSACDISRHHVADVMARATKYDGKL
;
A
#
# COMPACT_ATOMS: atom_id res chain seq x y z
N MET A 1 20.28 -32.99 -28.84
CA MET A 1 19.10 -32.96 -27.95
C MET A 1 19.30 -31.95 -26.84
N LEU A 2 18.49 -30.89 -26.78
CA LEU A 2 18.50 -29.94 -25.66
C LEU A 2 17.97 -30.67 -24.41
N ARG A 3 18.80 -30.85 -23.37
CA ARG A 3 18.33 -31.40 -22.09
C ARG A 3 17.30 -30.43 -21.47
N ARG A 4 16.23 -30.94 -20.85
CA ARG A 4 15.12 -30.15 -20.26
C ARG A 4 15.58 -29.01 -19.35
N ARG A 5 16.72 -29.18 -18.65
CA ARG A 5 17.36 -28.14 -17.82
C ARG A 5 17.73 -26.86 -18.60
N HIS A 6 18.10 -26.98 -19.87
CA HIS A 6 18.46 -25.83 -20.70
C HIS A 6 17.22 -25.03 -21.10
N LEU A 7 16.06 -25.67 -21.28
CA LEU A 7 14.79 -24.97 -21.55
C LEU A 7 14.34 -24.11 -20.36
N ILE A 8 14.54 -24.60 -19.13
CA ILE A 8 14.24 -23.84 -17.91
C ILE A 8 15.15 -22.61 -17.78
N LEU A 9 16.46 -22.78 -18.05
CA LEU A 9 17.42 -21.67 -18.04
C LEU A 9 17.10 -20.63 -19.13
N PHE A 10 16.78 -21.06 -20.34
CA PHE A 10 16.35 -20.16 -21.40
C PHE A 10 15.06 -19.40 -21.03
N GLY A 11 14.05 -20.09 -20.48
CA GLY A 11 12.83 -19.44 -20.00
C GLY A 11 13.09 -18.40 -18.92
N ALA A 12 13.96 -18.69 -17.95
CA ALA A 12 14.31 -17.75 -16.89
C ALA A 12 15.04 -16.50 -17.43
N VAL A 13 15.99 -16.67 -18.35
CA VAL A 13 16.71 -15.56 -19.00
C VAL A 13 15.75 -14.69 -19.81
N THR A 14 14.83 -15.30 -20.57
CA THR A 14 13.81 -14.57 -21.34
C THR A 14 12.89 -13.76 -20.42
N MET A 15 12.47 -14.34 -19.28
CA MET A 15 11.63 -13.64 -18.31
C MET A 15 12.34 -12.44 -17.67
N VAL A 16 13.62 -12.57 -17.32
CA VAL A 16 14.43 -11.45 -16.79
C VAL A 16 14.60 -10.35 -17.85
N ALA A 17 14.85 -10.73 -19.10
CA ALA A 17 14.97 -9.77 -20.20
C ALA A 17 13.65 -9.02 -20.44
N LEU A 18 12.51 -9.72 -20.41
CA LEU A 18 11.19 -9.09 -20.51
C LEU A 18 10.92 -8.16 -19.34
N ALA A 19 11.21 -8.58 -18.10
CA ALA A 19 11.04 -7.76 -16.91
C ALA A 19 11.83 -6.45 -17.01
N TYR A 20 13.10 -6.52 -17.45
CA TYR A 20 13.95 -5.35 -17.68
C TYR A 20 13.38 -4.41 -18.75
N LEU A 21 12.88 -4.96 -19.86
CA LEU A 21 12.32 -4.17 -20.96
C LEU A 21 11.00 -3.48 -20.59
N THR A 22 10.24 -4.05 -19.64
CA THR A 22 8.99 -3.48 -19.14
C THR A 22 9.15 -2.66 -17.86
N ASP A 23 10.38 -2.50 -17.36
CA ASP A 23 10.69 -1.80 -16.12
C ASP A 23 10.60 -0.27 -16.31
N PRO A 24 9.62 0.41 -15.69
CA PRO A 24 9.46 1.85 -15.80
C PRO A 24 10.60 2.64 -15.15
N GLY A 25 11.41 2.00 -14.28
CA GLY A 25 12.58 2.57 -13.62
C GLY A 25 13.91 2.32 -14.33
N HIS A 26 13.89 1.96 -15.63
CA HIS A 26 15.08 1.68 -16.43
C HIS A 26 16.01 0.59 -15.84
N GLY A 27 15.43 -0.42 -15.20
CA GLY A 27 16.15 -1.57 -14.65
C GLY A 27 16.36 -1.54 -13.14
N ALA A 28 15.96 -0.47 -12.45
CA ALA A 28 16.06 -0.38 -11.00
C ALA A 28 15.23 -1.47 -10.30
N GLU A 29 13.96 -1.63 -10.66
CA GLU A 29 13.07 -2.65 -10.07
C GLU A 29 13.53 -4.06 -10.44
N THR A 30 13.98 -4.24 -11.67
CA THR A 30 14.52 -5.53 -12.16
C THR A 30 15.80 -5.90 -11.42
N SER A 31 16.66 -4.93 -11.10
CA SER A 31 17.88 -5.18 -10.31
C SER A 31 17.56 -5.59 -8.87
N VAL A 32 16.56 -4.98 -8.25
CA VAL A 32 16.07 -5.39 -6.91
C VAL A 32 15.49 -6.80 -6.96
N MET A 33 14.70 -7.12 -7.99
CA MET A 33 14.19 -8.49 -8.21
C MET A 33 15.34 -9.50 -8.38
N LEU A 34 16.34 -9.19 -9.21
CA LEU A 34 17.51 -10.05 -9.42
C LEU A 34 18.32 -10.25 -8.14
N MET A 35 18.47 -9.21 -7.33
CA MET A 35 19.12 -9.31 -6.03
C MET A 35 18.35 -10.24 -5.09
N SER A 36 17.01 -10.16 -5.07
CA SER A 36 16.16 -11.09 -4.31
C SER A 36 16.29 -12.54 -4.80
N VAL A 37 16.36 -12.77 -6.12
CA VAL A 37 16.61 -14.10 -6.69
C VAL A 37 18.01 -14.61 -6.32
N ALA A 38 19.04 -13.75 -6.40
CA ALA A 38 20.41 -14.10 -6.03
C ALA A 38 20.51 -14.47 -4.55
N ILE A 39 19.86 -13.72 -3.66
CA ILE A 39 19.75 -14.05 -2.23
C ILE A 39 19.08 -15.41 -2.05
N GLY A 40 17.99 -15.69 -2.76
CA GLY A 40 17.33 -17.00 -2.75
C GLY A 40 18.22 -18.15 -3.23
N LEU A 41 19.00 -17.94 -4.29
CA LEU A 41 19.94 -18.95 -4.80
C LEU A 41 21.09 -19.21 -3.83
N VAL A 42 21.67 -18.15 -3.25
CA VAL A 42 22.71 -18.23 -2.23
C VAL A 42 22.18 -18.94 -0.98
N ALA A 43 20.97 -18.61 -0.55
CA ALA A 43 20.29 -19.27 0.55
C ALA A 43 20.07 -20.77 0.33
N VAL A 44 19.60 -21.17 -0.86
CA VAL A 44 19.44 -22.59 -1.22
C VAL A 44 20.80 -23.30 -1.28
N LEU A 45 21.83 -22.63 -1.78
CA LEU A 45 23.20 -23.16 -1.81
C LEU A 45 23.72 -23.40 -0.39
N PHE A 46 23.60 -22.41 0.50
CA PHE A 46 24.01 -22.53 1.90
C PHE A 46 23.16 -23.55 2.67
N ALA A 47 21.86 -23.66 2.42
CA ALA A 47 21.02 -24.69 3.02
C ALA A 47 21.44 -26.09 2.56
N HIS A 48 21.76 -26.25 1.27
CA HIS A 48 22.26 -27.52 0.74
C HIS A 48 23.62 -27.89 1.30
N TRP A 49 24.52 -26.92 1.44
CA TRP A 49 25.87 -27.13 2.00
C TRP A 49 25.81 -27.37 3.51
N GLY A 50 25.06 -26.54 4.24
CA GLY A 50 24.81 -26.70 5.67
C GLY A 50 24.19 -28.05 5.99
N ARG A 51 23.20 -28.51 5.20
CA ARG A 51 22.67 -29.87 5.32
C ARG A 51 23.75 -30.94 5.12
N LYS A 52 24.64 -30.79 4.13
CA LYS A 52 25.73 -31.75 3.92
C LYS A 52 26.72 -31.74 5.07
N TRP A 53 27.06 -30.57 5.61
CA TRP A 53 28.02 -30.42 6.71
C TRP A 53 27.46 -30.89 8.05
N LEU A 54 26.20 -30.60 8.33
CA LEU A 54 25.53 -31.01 9.59
C LEU A 54 25.19 -32.50 9.62
N HIS A 55 25.22 -33.17 8.47
CA HIS A 55 24.85 -34.59 8.32
C HIS A 55 25.92 -35.36 7.53
N ASP A 56 27.20 -35.02 7.72
CA ASP A 56 28.34 -35.68 7.06
C ASP A 56 28.78 -36.99 7.74
N TYR A 57 28.06 -37.43 8.77
CA TYR A 57 28.33 -38.67 9.49
C TYR A 57 27.45 -39.84 8.99
N PRO A 58 27.92 -41.10 9.12
CA PRO A 58 27.33 -42.27 8.45
C PRO A 58 25.84 -42.52 8.71
N GLU A 59 25.37 -42.17 9.91
CA GLU A 59 24.00 -42.37 10.40
C GLU A 59 23.01 -41.36 9.79
N ALA A 60 23.49 -40.21 9.30
CA ALA A 60 22.69 -39.18 8.67
C ALA A 60 22.94 -39.06 7.14
N ASP A 61 23.65 -40.03 6.55
CA ASP A 61 23.90 -40.09 5.12
C ASP A 61 22.57 -40.23 4.35
N MET A 62 22.19 -39.16 3.67
CA MET A 62 20.93 -39.09 2.92
C MET A 62 20.85 -40.09 1.77
N ARG A 63 21.96 -40.51 1.16
CA ARG A 63 21.93 -41.54 0.10
C ARG A 63 21.50 -42.87 0.70
N LYS A 64 22.05 -43.23 1.86
CA LYS A 64 21.64 -44.44 2.60
C LYS A 64 20.20 -44.31 3.09
N LEU A 65 19.82 -43.16 3.65
CA LEU A 65 18.47 -42.89 4.15
C LEU A 65 17.42 -42.99 3.04
N PHE A 66 17.65 -42.36 1.88
CA PHE A 66 16.72 -42.43 0.74
C PHE A 66 16.72 -43.82 0.09
N ALA A 67 17.85 -44.50 0.00
CA ALA A 67 17.91 -45.87 -0.51
C ALA A 67 17.14 -46.85 0.40
N MET A 68 17.19 -46.66 1.71
CA MET A 68 16.40 -47.42 2.68
C MET A 68 14.92 -47.05 2.64
N ALA A 69 14.61 -45.75 2.59
CA ALA A 69 13.24 -45.25 2.47
C ALA A 69 12.54 -45.77 1.21
N GLY A 70 13.27 -45.88 0.09
CA GLY A 70 12.75 -46.40 -1.18
C GLY A 70 12.41 -47.90 -1.17
N ARG A 71 12.75 -48.65 -0.12
CA ARG A 71 12.40 -50.07 0.01
C ARG A 71 10.93 -50.29 0.38
N SER A 72 10.21 -49.25 0.80
CA SER A 72 8.77 -49.33 1.06
C SER A 72 8.04 -48.08 0.56
N PRO A 73 6.76 -48.21 0.13
CA PRO A 73 5.96 -47.06 -0.28
C PRO A 73 5.80 -46.03 0.86
N VAL A 74 5.66 -46.50 2.10
CA VAL A 74 5.54 -45.64 3.29
C VAL A 74 6.82 -44.86 3.55
N GLY A 75 7.98 -45.53 3.49
CA GLY A 75 9.29 -44.89 3.67
C GLY A 75 9.55 -43.83 2.60
N ALA A 76 9.25 -44.14 1.34
CA ALA A 76 9.39 -43.21 0.22
C ALA A 76 8.47 -41.98 0.38
N GLY A 77 7.22 -42.20 0.83
CA GLY A 77 6.28 -41.12 1.12
C GLY A 77 6.76 -40.18 2.22
N LEU A 78 7.24 -40.72 3.35
CA LEU A 78 7.77 -39.91 4.46
C LEU A 78 8.98 -39.09 4.06
N ALA A 79 9.86 -39.65 3.22
CA ALA A 79 11.04 -38.94 2.74
C ALA A 79 10.68 -37.76 1.81
N LEU A 80 9.64 -37.91 0.98
CA LEU A 80 9.10 -36.82 0.16
C LEU A 80 8.44 -35.72 1.00
N VAL A 81 7.67 -36.09 2.03
CA VAL A 81 7.06 -35.12 2.95
C VAL A 81 8.13 -34.32 3.69
N ALA A 82 9.17 -34.97 4.21
CA ALA A 82 10.29 -34.29 4.87
C ALA A 82 10.97 -33.30 3.91
N LEU A 83 11.20 -33.68 2.65
CA LEU A 83 11.77 -32.79 1.65
C LEU A 83 10.84 -31.60 1.34
N ALA A 84 9.53 -31.83 1.26
CA ALA A 84 8.54 -30.78 1.01
C ALA A 84 8.46 -29.78 2.16
N ILE A 85 8.54 -30.25 3.42
CA ILE A 85 8.56 -29.40 4.62
C ILE A 85 9.81 -28.53 4.64
N VAL A 86 10.99 -29.13 4.46
CA VAL A 86 12.26 -28.38 4.42
C VAL A 86 12.25 -27.37 3.27
N SER A 87 11.78 -27.76 2.08
CA SER A 87 11.69 -26.84 0.93
C SER A 87 10.72 -25.69 1.21
N SER A 88 9.56 -25.97 1.81
CA SER A 88 8.56 -24.96 2.17
C SER A 88 9.08 -24.01 3.26
N ALA A 89 9.78 -24.54 4.27
CA ALA A 89 10.38 -23.75 5.33
C ALA A 89 11.47 -22.82 4.79
N LEU A 90 12.36 -23.33 3.92
CA LEU A 90 13.37 -22.51 3.25
C LEU A 90 12.73 -21.44 2.36
N LEU A 91 11.74 -21.79 1.54
CA LEU A 91 11.00 -20.81 0.74
C LEU A 91 10.28 -19.76 1.61
N GLY A 92 9.74 -20.14 2.76
CA GLY A 92 9.11 -19.22 3.72
C GLY A 92 10.10 -18.30 4.46
N LEU A 93 11.34 -18.77 4.70
CA LEU A 93 12.42 -17.98 5.31
C LEU A 93 12.90 -16.86 4.38
N PHE A 94 12.94 -17.08 3.08
CA PHE A 94 13.44 -16.10 2.10
C PHE A 94 12.34 -15.37 1.31
N GLY A 95 11.11 -15.91 1.28
CA GLY A 95 9.95 -15.29 0.64
C GLY A 95 9.36 -14.09 1.40
N ARG A 96 9.87 -13.78 2.60
CA ARG A 96 9.41 -12.63 3.41
C ARG A 96 10.05 -11.29 3.07
N ASN A 97 10.96 -11.24 2.09
CA ASN A 97 11.60 -9.99 1.67
C ASN A 97 10.95 -9.36 0.43
N ALA A 98 9.64 -9.51 0.26
CA ALA A 98 8.89 -8.39 -0.32
C ALA A 98 8.93 -7.28 0.74
N HIS A 99 10.00 -6.48 0.73
CA HIS A 99 10.17 -5.37 1.64
C HIS A 99 8.98 -4.43 1.46
N ALA A 100 7.93 -4.60 2.27
CA ALA A 100 7.06 -3.48 2.59
C ALA A 100 8.02 -2.39 3.06
N ALA A 101 8.12 -1.30 2.29
CA ALA A 101 9.04 -0.23 2.59
C ALA A 101 8.88 0.16 4.07
N ALA A 102 9.98 0.37 4.78
CA ALA A 102 9.93 0.56 6.22
C ALA A 102 8.98 1.73 6.57
N ILE A 103 8.23 1.57 7.67
CA ILE A 103 7.43 2.65 8.23
C ILE A 103 8.38 3.82 8.55
N PRO A 104 8.05 5.06 8.16
CA PRO A 104 8.86 6.22 8.52
C PRO A 104 8.99 6.32 10.05
N ALA A 105 10.20 6.54 10.56
CA ALA A 105 10.44 6.65 12.00
C ALA A 105 9.57 7.73 12.66
N GLN A 106 9.24 8.80 11.93
CA GLN A 106 8.35 9.87 12.37
C GLN A 106 6.92 9.38 12.67
N ALA A 107 6.48 8.31 12.01
CA ALA A 107 5.15 7.74 12.23
C ALA A 107 5.05 6.99 13.56
N GLU A 108 6.13 6.35 14.02
CA GLU A 108 6.11 5.42 15.15
C GLU A 108 5.51 6.04 16.42
N ALA A 109 5.85 7.29 16.72
CA ALA A 109 5.32 8.01 17.89
C ALA A 109 3.81 8.27 17.82
N LEU A 110 3.25 8.34 16.61
CA LEU A 110 1.85 8.71 16.36
C LEU A 110 0.97 7.50 16.02
N LEU A 111 1.54 6.33 15.70
CA LEU A 111 0.77 5.12 15.42
C LEU A 111 -0.18 4.71 16.57
N PRO A 112 0.23 4.73 17.87
CA PRO A 112 -0.70 4.40 18.95
C PRO A 112 -1.88 5.37 19.06
N VAL A 113 -1.64 6.66 18.76
CA VAL A 113 -2.69 7.69 18.71
C VAL A 113 -3.65 7.38 17.56
N LEU A 114 -3.12 7.14 16.36
CA LEU A 114 -3.91 6.80 15.19
C LEU A 114 -4.76 5.54 15.42
N HIS A 115 -4.17 4.48 15.95
CA HIS A 115 -4.87 3.24 16.27
C HIS A 115 -6.05 3.50 17.21
N ARG A 116 -5.84 4.26 18.29
CA ARG A 116 -6.91 4.62 19.23
C ARG A 116 -8.04 5.39 18.56
N GLU A 117 -7.74 6.39 17.75
CA GLU A 117 -8.76 7.18 17.06
C GLU A 117 -9.52 6.35 16.01
N ILE A 118 -8.85 5.43 15.30
CA ILE A 118 -9.50 4.47 14.40
C ILE A 118 -10.46 3.57 15.20
N LYS A 119 -9.99 2.97 16.29
CA LYS A 119 -10.82 2.06 17.11
C LYS A 119 -12.01 2.77 17.74
N ALA A 120 -11.84 4.03 18.16
CA ALA A 120 -12.93 4.83 18.73
C ALA A 120 -13.95 5.25 17.67
N ALA A 121 -13.50 5.78 16.53
CA ALA A 121 -14.40 6.35 15.52
C ALA A 121 -14.96 5.30 14.54
N TRP A 122 -14.23 4.21 14.27
CA TRP A 122 -14.64 3.14 13.36
C TRP A 122 -14.00 1.77 13.72
N PRO A 123 -14.48 1.09 14.78
CA PRO A 123 -13.86 -0.16 15.28
C PRO A 123 -13.79 -1.31 14.27
N ALA A 124 -14.73 -1.34 13.31
CA ALA A 124 -14.87 -2.37 12.28
C ALA A 124 -14.38 -1.88 10.89
N HIS A 125 -13.34 -1.05 10.87
CA HIS A 125 -12.69 -0.65 9.62
C HIS A 125 -12.05 -1.88 8.95
N PRO A 126 -12.28 -2.14 7.65
CA PRO A 126 -11.78 -3.36 7.00
C PRO A 126 -10.25 -3.35 6.81
N TRP A 127 -9.64 -2.18 6.70
CA TRP A 127 -8.18 -2.04 6.50
C TRP A 127 -7.60 -0.81 7.23
N PRO A 128 -7.36 -0.86 8.54
CA PRO A 128 -6.87 0.28 9.33
C PRO A 128 -5.56 0.90 8.81
N ALA A 129 -4.69 0.07 8.21
CA ALA A 129 -3.42 0.47 7.62
C ALA A 129 -3.54 1.54 6.52
N TYR A 130 -4.71 1.63 5.87
CA TYR A 130 -5.06 2.69 4.92
C TYR A 130 -4.72 4.09 5.45
N TYR A 131 -5.03 4.38 6.72
CA TYR A 131 -4.81 5.71 7.28
C TYR A 131 -3.33 6.04 7.46
N GLY A 132 -2.48 5.03 7.67
CA GLY A 132 -1.04 5.24 7.71
C GLY A 132 -0.51 5.65 6.34
N GLY A 133 -0.96 4.97 5.28
CA GLY A 133 -0.66 5.31 3.90
C GLY A 133 -1.17 6.70 3.50
N LEU A 134 -2.40 7.04 3.94
CA LEU A 134 -3.00 8.35 3.67
C LEU A 134 -2.20 9.49 4.33
N ILE A 135 -1.87 9.38 5.62
CA ILE A 135 -1.06 10.39 6.31
C ILE A 135 0.31 10.53 5.63
N GLU A 136 0.93 9.41 5.27
CA GLU A 136 2.23 9.44 4.60
C GLU A 136 2.15 10.16 3.24
N HIS A 137 1.09 9.92 2.46
CA HIS A 137 0.84 10.62 1.20
C HIS A 137 0.64 12.12 1.42
N GLU A 138 -0.26 12.48 2.34
CA GLU A 138 -0.72 13.85 2.57
C GLU A 138 0.35 14.75 3.19
N THR A 139 1.23 14.18 4.02
CA THR A 139 2.33 14.93 4.65
C THR A 139 3.58 15.07 3.77
N GLY A 140 3.56 14.52 2.55
CA GLY A 140 4.62 14.64 1.56
C GLY A 140 5.76 13.60 1.71
N PRO A 141 6.88 13.78 0.99
CA PRO A 141 7.92 12.76 0.90
C PRO A 141 8.46 12.30 2.26
N CYS A 142 8.62 10.99 2.41
CA CYS A 142 9.16 10.35 3.60
C CYS A 142 10.44 9.56 3.26
N PRO A 143 11.57 9.79 3.96
CA PRO A 143 11.75 10.77 5.04
C PRO A 143 11.84 12.20 4.51
N GLY A 144 11.17 13.14 5.19
CA GLY A 144 11.17 14.55 4.81
C GLY A 144 10.72 15.46 5.95
N ARG A 145 10.83 16.77 5.75
CA ARG A 145 10.54 17.75 6.81
C ARG A 145 9.07 17.72 7.26
N GLN A 146 8.14 17.39 6.39
CA GLN A 146 6.70 17.38 6.71
C GLN A 146 6.17 15.99 7.05
N CYS A 147 6.90 14.93 6.65
CA CYS A 147 6.55 13.53 6.88
C CYS A 147 6.04 13.27 8.31
N TRP A 148 4.78 12.85 8.42
CA TRP A 148 4.11 12.52 9.68
C TRP A 148 4.15 13.62 10.75
N ARG A 149 4.20 14.89 10.34
CA ARG A 149 4.16 16.02 11.27
C ARG A 149 2.73 16.57 11.44
N PRO A 150 2.23 16.71 12.67
CA PRO A 150 0.97 17.42 12.94
C PRO A 150 0.96 18.87 12.47
N THR A 151 2.14 19.45 12.26
CA THR A 151 2.35 20.80 11.76
C THR A 151 2.60 20.86 10.24
N ALA A 152 2.45 19.74 9.51
CA ALA A 152 2.53 19.74 8.05
C ALA A 152 1.49 20.72 7.48
N ARG A 153 1.90 21.53 6.50
CA ARG A 153 1.08 22.64 6.02
C ARG A 153 1.36 22.94 4.56
N LEU A 154 0.35 22.74 3.73
CA LEU A 154 0.26 23.33 2.41
C LEU A 154 -0.44 24.68 2.55
N LYS A 155 0.24 25.79 2.24
CA LYS A 155 -0.38 27.13 2.28
C LYS A 155 -0.08 27.88 1.00
N SER A 156 -1.13 28.31 0.32
CA SER A 156 -1.08 29.21 -0.83
C SER A 156 -2.07 30.36 -0.65
N ALA A 157 -2.15 31.26 -1.65
CA ALA A 157 -3.17 32.30 -1.69
C ALA A 157 -4.60 31.74 -1.86
N ARG A 158 -4.74 30.50 -2.34
CA ARG A 158 -6.04 29.88 -2.67
C ARG A 158 -6.48 28.82 -1.67
N GLU A 159 -5.54 28.20 -0.97
CA GLU A 159 -5.84 27.05 -0.11
C GLU A 159 -4.90 26.93 1.08
N GLU A 160 -5.40 26.26 2.11
CA GLU A 160 -4.62 25.79 3.24
C GLU A 160 -5.02 24.36 3.56
N GLY A 161 -4.07 23.43 3.38
CA GLY A 161 -4.14 22.06 3.88
C GLY A 161 -3.36 21.96 5.19
N ALA A 162 -4.01 21.45 6.24
CA ALA A 162 -3.45 21.45 7.59
C ALA A 162 -3.31 20.05 8.19
N GLY A 163 -2.13 19.77 8.72
CA GLY A 163 -1.80 18.62 9.54
C GLY A 163 -1.63 17.30 8.80
N LEU A 164 -1.67 16.21 9.56
CA LEU A 164 -1.49 14.83 9.13
C LEU A 164 -2.44 14.39 8.03
N ALA A 165 -3.64 14.98 8.02
CA ALA A 165 -4.70 14.67 7.07
C ALA A 165 -4.89 15.77 6.01
N GLN A 166 -4.07 16.83 6.01
CA GLN A 166 -4.23 17.99 5.12
C GLN A 166 -5.67 18.51 5.03
N ILE A 167 -6.34 18.65 6.19
CA ILE A 167 -7.72 19.17 6.25
C ILE A 167 -7.72 20.57 5.62
N THR A 168 -8.59 20.76 4.63
CA THR A 168 -8.47 21.87 3.69
C THR A 168 -9.53 22.95 3.90
N ARG A 169 -9.11 24.22 3.78
CA ARG A 169 -9.98 25.34 3.43
C ARG A 169 -9.47 26.08 2.21
N THR A 170 -10.37 26.73 1.49
CA THR A 170 -10.04 27.49 0.27
C THR A 170 -10.70 28.85 0.23
N TRP A 171 -10.12 29.75 -0.55
CA TRP A 171 -10.60 31.11 -0.76
C TRP A 171 -10.81 31.41 -2.25
N ASP A 172 -11.69 32.35 -2.55
CA ASP A 172 -11.77 32.97 -3.87
C ASP A 172 -10.69 34.06 -4.05
N ALA A 173 -10.71 34.72 -5.21
CA ALA A 173 -9.74 35.77 -5.52
C ALA A 173 -9.85 37.00 -4.59
N ASP A 174 -11.02 37.22 -3.99
CA ASP A 174 -11.30 38.31 -3.05
C ASP A 174 -10.99 37.91 -1.59
N GLY A 175 -10.49 36.70 -1.37
CA GLY A 175 -10.18 36.16 -0.04
C GLY A 175 -11.41 35.68 0.74
N LYS A 176 -12.58 35.54 0.09
CA LYS A 176 -13.77 34.99 0.76
C LYS A 176 -13.68 33.46 0.82
N PRO A 177 -14.07 32.83 1.95
CA PRO A 177 -14.09 31.38 2.06
C PRO A 177 -15.00 30.75 1.00
N ARG A 178 -14.48 29.76 0.28
CA ARG A 178 -15.27 28.96 -0.68
C ARG A 178 -15.69 27.60 -0.10
N PHE A 179 -14.81 27.03 0.71
CA PHE A 179 -14.96 25.69 1.25
C PHE A 179 -14.07 25.56 2.50
N ASP A 180 -14.57 24.88 3.52
CA ASP A 180 -13.87 24.66 4.79
C ASP A 180 -14.26 23.30 5.38
N VAL A 181 -13.45 22.26 5.09
CA VAL A 181 -13.70 20.89 5.58
C VAL A 181 -13.76 20.85 7.10
N LEU A 182 -12.93 21.64 7.77
CA LEU A 182 -12.86 21.64 9.22
C LEU A 182 -14.18 22.12 9.81
N ALA A 183 -14.68 23.27 9.33
CA ALA A 183 -15.94 23.83 9.78
C ALA A 183 -17.10 22.85 9.52
N GLU A 184 -17.17 22.29 8.30
CA GLU A 184 -18.19 21.30 7.93
C GLU A 184 -18.18 20.06 8.85
N LEU A 185 -16.99 19.50 9.13
CA LEU A 185 -16.86 18.33 10.00
C LEU A 185 -17.18 18.66 11.46
N ARG A 186 -16.75 19.82 11.96
CA ARG A 186 -17.04 20.25 13.32
C ARG A 186 -18.55 20.43 13.53
N ASP A 187 -19.21 21.07 12.57
CA ASP A 187 -20.64 21.35 12.66
C ASP A 187 -21.47 20.06 12.53
N ALA A 188 -21.02 19.11 11.70
CA ALA A 188 -21.65 17.80 11.55
C ALA A 188 -21.40 16.85 12.74
N PHE A 189 -20.27 16.98 13.43
CA PHE A 189 -19.85 16.08 14.51
C PHE A 189 -19.35 16.84 15.76
N PRO A 190 -20.17 17.73 16.35
CA PRO A 190 -19.70 18.65 17.39
C PRO A 190 -19.25 17.94 18.67
N ALA A 191 -19.88 16.81 19.02
CA ALA A 191 -19.47 16.00 20.18
C ALA A 191 -18.07 15.36 20.01
N ALA A 192 -17.66 15.07 18.78
CA ALA A 192 -16.39 14.40 18.50
C ALA A 192 -15.27 15.40 18.13
N LEU A 193 -15.63 16.52 17.51
CA LEU A 193 -14.72 17.46 16.86
C LEU A 193 -14.91 18.92 17.30
N GLY A 194 -15.72 19.21 18.33
CA GLY A 194 -16.04 20.57 18.77
C GLY A 194 -14.81 21.43 19.10
N GLU A 195 -13.74 20.81 19.62
CA GLU A 195 -12.47 21.47 19.94
C GLU A 195 -11.54 21.64 18.73
N LEU A 196 -11.84 20.99 17.59
CA LEU A 196 -11.06 21.15 16.36
C LEU A 196 -11.40 22.50 15.74
N SER A 197 -10.40 23.35 15.55
CA SER A 197 -10.54 24.68 14.97
C SER A 197 -9.28 25.03 14.19
N TRP A 198 -9.33 26.07 13.36
CA TRP A 198 -8.11 26.59 12.71
C TRP A 198 -7.07 27.15 13.69
N LEU A 199 -7.45 27.42 14.95
CA LEU A 199 -6.53 27.80 16.02
C LEU A 199 -5.83 26.59 16.65
N THR A 200 -6.53 25.46 16.75
CA THR A 200 -6.07 24.26 17.46
C THR A 200 -5.57 23.16 16.53
N ILE A 201 -5.83 23.26 15.22
CA ILE A 201 -5.59 22.16 14.28
C ILE A 201 -4.15 21.66 14.34
N TYR A 202 -3.14 22.54 14.39
CA TYR A 202 -1.72 22.14 14.39
C TYR A 202 -1.22 21.58 15.73
N GLU A 203 -2.01 21.69 16.79
CA GLU A 203 -1.67 21.28 18.16
C GLU A 203 -2.38 20.00 18.59
N ARG A 204 -3.41 19.58 17.85
CA ARG A 204 -4.33 18.48 18.21
C ARG A 204 -4.24 17.32 17.20
N PRO A 205 -3.11 16.59 17.12
CA PRO A 205 -2.93 15.50 16.15
C PRO A 205 -4.01 14.42 16.24
N GLU A 206 -4.50 14.13 17.44
CA GLU A 206 -5.59 13.17 17.67
C GLU A 206 -6.90 13.65 17.05
N LEU A 207 -7.20 14.95 17.08
CA LEU A 207 -8.41 15.49 16.44
C LEU A 207 -8.27 15.53 14.92
N GLN A 208 -7.07 15.77 14.38
CA GLN A 208 -6.80 15.63 12.94
C GLN A 208 -7.09 14.20 12.46
N MET A 209 -6.55 13.21 13.17
CA MET A 209 -6.76 11.79 12.85
C MET A 209 -8.21 11.37 13.02
N ARG A 210 -8.88 11.80 14.10
CA ARG A 210 -10.29 11.53 14.32
C ARG A 210 -11.17 12.10 13.21
N ALA A 211 -10.92 13.34 12.80
CA ALA A 211 -11.63 13.97 11.70
C ALA A 211 -11.45 13.17 10.39
N MET A 212 -10.22 12.72 10.12
CA MET A 212 -9.91 11.86 8.98
C MET A 212 -10.70 10.55 8.98
N VAL A 213 -10.74 9.85 10.12
CA VAL A 213 -11.49 8.59 10.25
C VAL A 213 -13.00 8.82 10.16
N ILE A 214 -13.54 9.87 10.79
CA ILE A 214 -14.98 10.18 10.76
C ILE A 214 -15.45 10.52 9.34
N LYS A 215 -14.70 11.39 8.64
CA LYS A 215 -15.03 11.76 7.26
C LYS A 215 -14.96 10.52 6.36
N SER A 216 -13.89 9.74 6.45
CA SER A 216 -13.71 8.50 5.70
C SER A 216 -14.83 7.48 5.97
N ARG A 217 -15.26 7.31 7.23
CA ARG A 217 -16.41 6.46 7.60
C ARG A 217 -17.71 6.92 6.95
N THR A 218 -17.91 8.24 6.87
CA THR A 218 -19.10 8.82 6.25
C THR A 218 -19.09 8.58 4.74
N ASP A 219 -17.92 8.75 4.11
CA ASP A 219 -17.69 8.44 2.69
C ASP A 219 -17.90 6.94 2.41
N TRP A 220 -17.34 6.06 3.25
CA TRP A 220 -17.53 4.61 3.17
C TRP A 220 -19.00 4.18 3.24
N ARG A 221 -19.76 4.73 4.19
CA ARG A 221 -21.18 4.41 4.38
C ARG A 221 -22.05 4.84 3.20
N TRP A 222 -21.67 5.92 2.53
CA TRP A 222 -22.34 6.38 1.32
C TRP A 222 -22.07 5.44 0.12
N MET A 223 -20.93 4.75 0.09
CA MET A 223 -20.53 3.91 -1.03
C MET A 223 -21.13 2.51 -0.99
N ARG A 224 -21.79 2.13 -2.09
CA ARG A 224 -22.22 0.75 -2.37
C ARG A 224 -21.36 0.20 -3.50
N SER A 225 -20.28 -0.50 -3.15
CA SER A 225 -19.27 -1.02 -4.07
C SER A 225 -18.44 -2.15 -3.45
N TRP A 226 -17.68 -2.88 -4.27
CA TRP A 226 -16.63 -3.79 -3.81
C TRP A 226 -15.31 -3.03 -3.58
N ALA A 227 -14.97 -2.10 -4.48
CA ALA A 227 -13.79 -1.22 -4.37
C ALA A 227 -14.05 0.01 -3.48
N ARG A 228 -14.61 -0.20 -2.28
CA ARG A 228 -15.05 0.91 -1.41
C ARG A 228 -13.89 1.74 -0.86
N ILE A 229 -12.72 1.16 -0.59
CA ILE A 229 -11.59 1.90 -0.01
C ILE A 229 -11.01 2.85 -1.06
N GLU A 230 -10.89 2.40 -2.30
CA GLU A 230 -10.38 3.17 -3.43
C GLU A 230 -11.31 4.34 -3.76
N PHE A 231 -12.62 4.10 -3.77
CA PHE A 231 -13.58 5.19 -3.95
C PHE A 231 -13.57 6.15 -2.75
N MET A 232 -13.41 5.65 -1.52
CA MET A 232 -13.31 6.47 -0.32
C MET A 232 -12.09 7.38 -0.38
N ASP A 233 -10.95 6.86 -0.84
CA ASP A 233 -9.73 7.64 -1.06
C ASP A 233 -9.91 8.69 -2.18
N LEU A 234 -10.54 8.32 -3.29
CA LEU A 234 -10.90 9.31 -4.32
C LEU A 234 -11.84 10.40 -3.76
N ALA A 235 -12.80 10.04 -2.89
CA ALA A 235 -13.67 11.00 -2.23
C ALA A 235 -12.92 11.86 -1.20
N TRP A 236 -11.86 11.34 -0.59
CA TRP A 236 -10.96 12.09 0.27
C TRP A 236 -10.28 13.20 -0.53
N ASN A 237 -9.63 12.83 -1.64
CA ASN A 237 -8.87 13.75 -2.48
C ASN A 237 -9.73 14.72 -3.30
N ALA A 238 -10.85 14.24 -3.87
CA ALA A 238 -11.60 14.96 -4.90
C ALA A 238 -13.11 15.07 -4.64
N GLY A 239 -13.59 14.54 -3.51
CA GLY A 239 -14.99 14.60 -3.09
C GLY A 239 -15.91 13.55 -3.71
N ARG A 240 -17.05 13.28 -3.04
CA ARG A 240 -18.06 12.29 -3.50
C ARG A 240 -18.67 12.60 -4.86
N GLY A 241 -18.76 13.88 -5.21
CA GLY A 241 -19.23 14.33 -6.52
C GLY A 241 -18.34 13.77 -7.64
N ARG A 242 -17.02 13.82 -7.45
CA ARG A 242 -16.05 13.25 -8.40
C ARG A 242 -16.22 11.74 -8.55
N VAL A 243 -16.33 11.02 -7.43
CA VAL A 243 -16.59 9.57 -7.45
C VAL A 243 -17.84 9.23 -8.26
N SER A 244 -18.93 9.96 -8.05
CA SER A 244 -20.19 9.73 -8.77
C SER A 244 -20.06 9.97 -10.27
N GLN A 245 -19.36 11.03 -10.67
CA GLN A 245 -19.14 11.38 -12.07
C GLN A 245 -18.25 10.34 -12.77
N ASP A 246 -17.15 9.95 -12.14
CA ASP A 246 -16.19 8.99 -12.71
C ASP A 246 -16.82 7.59 -12.85
N ARG A 247 -17.58 7.14 -11.85
CA ARG A 247 -18.33 5.86 -11.92
C ARG A 247 -19.39 5.89 -13.02
N ARG A 248 -20.14 6.99 -13.14
CA ARG A 248 -21.13 7.15 -14.22
C ARG A 248 -20.45 7.11 -15.60
N ALA A 249 -19.35 7.85 -15.76
CA ALA A 249 -18.60 7.86 -17.01
C ALA A 249 -18.01 6.48 -17.34
N CYS A 250 -17.55 5.72 -16.34
CA CYS A 250 -17.12 4.33 -16.53
C CYS A 250 -18.28 3.46 -17.01
N GLY A 251 -19.46 3.51 -16.37
CA GLY A 251 -20.61 2.70 -16.75
C GLY A 251 -21.14 2.95 -18.17
N LEU A 252 -20.74 4.06 -18.82
CA LEU A 252 -21.06 4.34 -20.23
C LEU A 252 -20.01 3.78 -21.20
N LYS A 253 -18.84 3.33 -20.73
CA LYS A 253 -17.79 2.74 -21.54
C LYS A 253 -17.96 1.23 -21.65
N PRO A 254 -17.88 0.65 -22.87
CA PRO A 254 -17.84 -0.79 -23.04
C PRO A 254 -16.72 -1.44 -22.20
N GLY A 255 -17.05 -2.50 -21.45
CA GLY A 255 -16.09 -3.26 -20.65
C GLY A 255 -15.67 -2.63 -19.31
N CYS A 256 -16.26 -1.51 -18.90
CA CYS A 256 -15.94 -0.85 -17.63
C CYS A 256 -16.98 -1.18 -16.54
N ASP A 257 -16.54 -1.76 -15.42
CA ASP A 257 -17.39 -2.02 -14.26
C ASP A 257 -17.34 -0.83 -13.27
N PRO A 258 -18.42 -0.06 -13.09
CA PRO A 258 -18.45 1.09 -12.19
C PRO A 258 -18.41 0.72 -10.69
N ALA A 259 -18.41 -0.57 -10.34
CA ALA A 259 -18.21 -1.07 -8.97
C ALA A 259 -16.76 -1.51 -8.70
N GLN A 260 -15.88 -1.47 -9.70
CA GLN A 260 -14.47 -1.81 -9.55
C GLN A 260 -13.58 -0.58 -9.81
N TRP A 261 -12.43 -0.54 -9.14
CA TRP A 261 -11.45 0.53 -9.30
C TRP A 261 -10.41 0.17 -10.36
N PHE A 262 -9.55 -0.79 -10.03
CA PHE A 262 -8.43 -1.23 -10.87
C PHE A 262 -8.92 -1.81 -12.19
N GLY A 263 -8.28 -1.42 -13.29
CA GLY A 263 -8.69 -1.77 -14.66
C GLY A 263 -10.01 -1.14 -15.12
N HIS A 264 -10.70 -0.38 -14.26
CA HIS A 264 -12.05 0.14 -14.52
C HIS A 264 -12.12 1.64 -14.26
N VAL A 265 -12.68 2.09 -13.13
CA VAL A 265 -12.89 3.52 -12.87
C VAL A 265 -11.58 4.31 -12.82
N GLU A 266 -10.45 3.68 -12.46
CA GLU A 266 -9.14 4.35 -12.48
C GLU A 266 -8.79 4.91 -13.87
N THR A 267 -9.18 4.21 -14.95
CA THR A 267 -8.89 4.61 -16.33
C THR A 267 -9.88 5.66 -16.86
N THR A 268 -10.87 6.03 -16.06
CA THR A 268 -11.93 6.96 -16.44
C THR A 268 -11.98 8.14 -15.49
N CYS A 269 -11.68 9.32 -16.03
CA CYS A 269 -11.52 10.52 -15.22
C CYS A 269 -12.22 11.71 -15.88
N THR A 270 -13.10 12.33 -15.10
CA THR A 270 -13.92 13.48 -15.47
C THR A 270 -13.35 14.82 -14.99
N ALA A 271 -12.24 14.79 -14.24
CA ALA A 271 -11.55 15.99 -13.79
C ALA A 271 -10.83 16.70 -14.95
N SER A 272 -10.45 17.96 -14.72
CA SER A 272 -9.65 18.72 -15.68
C SER A 272 -8.32 18.01 -15.95
N ARG A 273 -7.94 17.95 -17.24
CA ARG A 273 -6.62 17.50 -17.71
C ARG A 273 -5.63 18.65 -17.89
N VAL A 274 -6.03 19.88 -17.56
CA VAL A 274 -5.13 21.04 -17.56
C VAL A 274 -4.21 20.94 -16.35
N ALA A 275 -2.91 21.20 -16.57
CA ALA A 275 -1.90 21.21 -15.52
C ALA A 275 -2.24 22.24 -14.44
N LEU A 276 -2.13 21.83 -13.17
CA LEU A 276 -2.49 22.64 -12.00
C LEU A 276 -1.31 22.75 -11.01
N TYR A 277 -0.58 21.66 -10.77
CA TYR A 277 0.66 21.68 -10.00
C TYR A 277 1.81 21.12 -10.84
N GLY A 278 2.73 22.01 -11.23
CA GLY A 278 3.80 21.66 -12.16
C GLY A 278 3.22 21.14 -13.47
N ARG A 279 3.51 19.88 -13.80
CA ARG A 279 3.02 19.22 -15.02
C ARG A 279 1.77 18.35 -14.79
N ARG A 280 1.26 18.28 -13.56
CA ARG A 280 0.17 17.35 -13.20
C ARG A 280 -1.17 18.06 -13.23
N SER A 281 -2.14 17.42 -13.87
CA SER A 281 -3.54 17.85 -13.86
C SER A 281 -4.28 17.33 -12.63
N ALA A 282 -5.48 17.87 -12.36
CA ALA A 282 -6.36 17.35 -11.32
C ALA A 282 -6.66 15.86 -11.52
N CYS A 283 -6.77 15.43 -12.78
CA CYS A 283 -6.95 14.04 -13.13
C CYS A 283 -5.75 13.16 -12.72
N ASP A 284 -4.53 13.59 -13.05
CA ASP A 284 -3.30 12.85 -12.73
C ASP A 284 -3.08 12.79 -11.22
N ILE A 285 -3.48 13.84 -10.50
CA ILE A 285 -3.40 13.90 -9.03
C ILE A 285 -4.34 12.88 -8.41
N SER A 286 -5.62 12.92 -8.74
CA SER A 286 -6.61 12.05 -8.12
C SER A 286 -6.44 10.56 -8.45
N ARG A 287 -5.82 10.22 -9.58
CA ARG A 287 -5.53 8.82 -9.92
C ARG A 287 -4.30 8.28 -9.22
N HIS A 288 -3.25 9.09 -9.21
CA HIS A 288 -2.05 8.74 -8.46
C HIS A 288 -2.31 8.68 -6.96
N HIS A 289 -3.16 9.56 -6.41
CA HIS A 289 -3.48 9.59 -4.98
C HIS A 289 -3.94 8.21 -4.48
N VAL A 290 -4.93 7.61 -5.15
CA VAL A 290 -5.42 6.27 -4.79
C VAL A 290 -4.32 5.22 -4.87
N ALA A 291 -3.60 5.17 -5.99
CA ALA A 291 -2.54 4.17 -6.16
C ALA A 291 -1.41 4.31 -5.12
N ASP A 292 -0.96 5.53 -4.85
CA ASP A 292 0.15 5.81 -3.94
C ASP A 292 -0.27 5.59 -2.47
N VAL A 293 -1.48 5.99 -2.08
CA VAL A 293 -2.01 5.71 -0.72
C VAL A 293 -2.10 4.21 -0.48
N MET A 294 -2.67 3.43 -1.41
CA MET A 294 -2.77 1.98 -1.25
C MET A 294 -1.38 1.31 -1.17
N ALA A 295 -0.43 1.76 -1.99
CA ALA A 295 0.94 1.24 -1.95
C ALA A 295 1.61 1.53 -0.60
N ARG A 296 1.48 2.76 -0.08
CA ARG A 296 2.04 3.14 1.23
C ARG A 296 1.33 2.45 2.40
N ALA A 297 0.03 2.18 2.29
CA ALA A 297 -0.74 1.53 3.35
C ALA A 297 -0.18 0.16 3.74
N THR A 298 0.37 -0.59 2.77
CA THR A 298 0.96 -1.93 3.01
C THR A 298 2.05 -1.95 4.08
N LYS A 299 2.77 -0.83 4.27
CA LYS A 299 3.81 -0.69 5.32
C LYS A 299 3.24 -0.79 6.73
N TYR A 300 1.98 -0.42 6.90
CA TYR A 300 1.29 -0.30 8.18
C TYR A 300 0.43 -1.53 8.51
N ASP A 301 0.46 -2.57 7.69
CA ASP A 301 -0.30 -3.80 7.93
C ASP A 301 0.14 -4.49 9.23
N GLY A 302 -0.85 -4.84 10.06
CA GLY A 302 -0.63 -5.43 11.38
C GLY A 302 -0.07 -4.46 12.44
N LYS A 303 -0.05 -3.14 12.16
CA LYS A 303 0.39 -2.09 13.10
C LYS A 303 -0.73 -1.19 13.61
N LEU A 304 -1.92 -1.27 13.01
CA LEU A 304 -3.10 -0.44 13.28
C LEU A 304 -4.39 -1.29 13.34
#